data_AF-A0A2N2HF69-F1
#
_entry.id   AF-A0A2N2HF69-F1
#
_cell.length_a   1.000
_cell.length_b   1.000
_cell.length_c   1.000
_cell.angle_alpha   90.00
_cell.angle_beta   90.00
_cell.angle_gamma   90.00
#
_symmetry.space_group_name_H-M   'P 1'
#
loop_
_entity.id
_entity.type
_entity.pdbx_description
1 polymer ?
#
loop_
_entity_poly.entity_id
_entity_poly.type
_entity_poly.pdbx_seq_one_letter_code
_entity_poly.pdbx_strand_id
1 'polypeptide(L)' 'MRFLFVMDPLETMHPEKDTSFAFMRAAQKRGHTNLH' A
#
# COMPACT_ATOMS: atom_id res chain seq x y z
N MET A 1 -13.47 2.50 2.15
CA MET A 1 -12.93 2.79 3.49
C MET A 1 -11.61 3.55 3.34
N ARG A 2 -11.13 4.20 4.40
CA ARG A 2 -9.84 4.92 4.40
C ARG A 2 -8.83 4.11 5.21
N PHE A 3 -7.73 3.68 4.58
CA PHE A 3 -6.67 2.91 5.22
C PHE A 3 -5.40 3.74 5.34
N LEU A 4 -4.76 3.76 6.50
CA LEU A 4 -3.45 4.34 6.71
C LEU A 4 -2.40 3.22 6.73
N PHE A 5 -1.40 3.33 5.87
CA PHE A 5 -0.26 2.42 5.83
C PHE A 5 0.96 3.12 6.43
N VAL A 6 1.43 2.62 7.57
CA VAL A 6 2.71 3.06 8.18
C VAL A 6 3.76 2.03 7.80
N MET A 7 4.75 2.44 7.03
CA MET A 7 5.77 1.58 6.45
C MET A 7 7.07 2.35 6.23
N ASP A 8 8.14 1.63 5.92
CA ASP A 8 9.44 2.22 5.58
C ASP A 8 9.34 3.14 4.33
N PRO A 9 10.29 4.06 4.13
CA PRO A 9 10.25 5.00 3.02
C PRO A 9 10.17 4.31 1.65
N LEU A 10 9.38 4.92 0.74
CA LEU A 10 9.11 4.38 -0.60
C LEU A 10 10.40 4.16 -1.43
N GLU A 11 11.44 4.94 -1.17
CA GLU A 11 12.74 4.85 -1.84
C GLU A 11 13.43 3.50 -1.61
N THR A 12 13.11 2.82 -0.50
CA THR A 12 13.68 1.51 -0.13
C THR A 12 12.78 0.34 -0.46
N MET A 13 11.55 0.61 -0.89
CA MET A 13 10.51 -0.38 -1.15
C MET A 13 10.72 -1.05 -2.52
N HIS A 14 10.58 -2.38 -2.58
CA HIS A 14 10.60 -3.13 -3.84
C HIS A 14 9.18 -3.58 -4.22
N PRO A 15 8.50 -2.94 -5.19
CA PRO A 15 7.07 -3.16 -5.45
C PRO A 15 6.67 -4.61 -5.75
N GLU A 16 7.55 -5.38 -6.38
CA GLU A 16 7.27 -6.79 -6.71
C GLU A 16 7.40 -7.75 -5.53
N LYS A 17 8.07 -7.33 -4.45
CA LYS A 17 8.38 -8.18 -3.29
C LYS A 17 7.67 -7.70 -2.02
N ASP A 18 7.20 -6.46 -2.03
CA ASP A 18 6.64 -5.84 -0.84
C ASP A 18 5.14 -6.15 -0.68
N THR A 19 4.81 -6.77 0.45
CA THR A 19 3.46 -7.17 0.80
C THR A 19 2.56 -5.96 1.12
N SER A 20 3.10 -4.90 1.71
CA SER A 20 2.36 -3.64 1.96
C SER A 20 1.93 -3.02 0.63
N PHE A 21 2.78 -3.05 -0.40
CA PHE A 21 2.40 -2.62 -1.76
C PHE A 21 1.23 -3.45 -2.29
N ALA A 22 1.31 -4.78 -2.15
CA ALA A 22 0.28 -5.69 -2.63
C ALA A 22 -1.06 -5.41 -1.95
N PHE A 23 -1.06 -5.15 -0.64
CA PHE A 23 -2.27 -4.79 0.12
C PHE A 23 -2.84 -3.44 -0.30
N MET A 24 -2.00 -2.44 -0.49
CA MET A 24 -2.43 -1.15 -1.02
C MET A 24 -3.14 -1.30 -2.38
N ARG A 25 -2.55 -2.05 -3.32
CA ARG A 25 -3.14 -2.29 -4.65
C ARG A 25 -4.46 -3.04 -4.55
N ALA A 26 -4.53 -4.05 -3.68
CA ALA A 26 -5.73 -4.84 -3.46
C ALA A 26 -6.86 -4.01 -2.80
N ALA A 27 -6.53 -3.08 -1.92
CA ALA A 27 -7.48 -2.15 -1.29
C ALA A 27 -8.01 -1.14 -2.31
N GLN A 28 -7.14 -0.54 -3.12
CA GLN A 28 -7.53 0.34 -4.22
C GLN A 28 -8.47 -0.35 -5.22
N LYS A 29 -8.17 -1.60 -5.61
CA LYS A 29 -9.03 -2.39 -6.51
C LYS A 29 -10.45 -2.59 -5.97
N ARG A 30 -10.63 -2.54 -4.64
CA ARG A 30 -11.93 -2.65 -3.96
C ARG A 30 -12.60 -1.28 -3.72
N GLY A 31 -12.09 -0.21 -4.31
CA GLY A 31 -12.62 1.14 -4.15
C GLY A 31 -12.30 1.76 -2.79
N HIS A 32 -11.24 1.31 -2.12
CA HIS A 32 -10.78 1.92 -0.88
C HIS A 32 -9.72 3.00 -1.15
N THR A 33 -9.67 4.00 -0.27
CA THR A 33 -8.68 5.07 -0.32
C THR A 33 -7.51 4.71 0.57
N ASN A 34 -6.31 4.65 0.00
CA ASN A 34 -5.08 4.48 0.77
C ASN A 34 -4.50 5.85 1.12
N LEU A 35 -4.08 5.98 2.37
CA LEU A 35 -3.31 7.07 2.93
C LEU A 35 -1.96 6.48 3.31
N HIS A 36 -0.90 7.24 3.09
CA HIS A 36 0.49 6.87 3.28
C HIS A 36 1.20 8.04 3.94
#